data_AF-A0A139DJD9-F1
#
_entry.id   AF-A0A139DJD9-F1
#
_cell.length_a   1.000
_cell.length_b   1.000
_cell.length_c   1.000
_cell.angle_alpha   90.00
_cell.angle_beta   90.00
_cell.angle_gamma   90.00
#
_symmetry.space_group_name_H-M   'P 1'
#
loop_
_entity.id
_entity.type
_entity.pdbx_description
1 polymer ?
#
loop_
_entity_poly.entity_id
_entity_poly.type
_entity_poly.pdbx_seq_one_letter_code
_entity_poly.pdbx_strand_id
1 'polypeptide(L)' 'MGKKIRFCLEFDERELIVDRLKQEAESLGLTAEQLIKRFVVDALAGDDDSPSIPGENLEDFLEKNGAIRPRQDD' A
#
# COMPACT_ATOMS: atom_id res chain seq x y z
N MET A 1 -11.78 -4.40 -27.95
CA MET A 1 -11.26 -3.03 -27.73
C MET A 1 -10.91 -2.89 -26.26
N GLY A 2 -9.62 -2.94 -25.91
CA GLY A 2 -9.18 -2.84 -24.50
C GLY A 2 -9.27 -1.41 -23.98
N LYS A 3 -9.95 -1.20 -22.86
CA LYS A 3 -10.01 0.10 -22.17
C LYS A 3 -8.63 0.41 -21.59
N LYS A 4 -8.02 1.53 -21.99
CA LYS A 4 -6.82 2.07 -21.33
C LYS A 4 -7.23 2.67 -19.98
N ILE A 5 -6.81 2.05 -18.89
CA ILE A 5 -6.94 2.61 -17.54
C ILE A 5 -5.84 3.66 -17.36
N ARG A 6 -6.21 4.87 -16.96
CA ARG A 6 -5.27 5.91 -16.53
C ARG A 6 -5.40 6.05 -15.02
N PHE A 7 -4.33 5.79 -14.30
CA PHE A 7 -4.22 6.10 -12.88
C PHE A 7 -3.84 7.58 -12.75
N CYS A 8 -4.71 8.40 -12.16
CA CYS A 8 -4.38 9.76 -11.77
C CYS A 8 -3.85 9.73 -10.34
N LEU A 9 -2.57 10.05 -10.16
CA LEU A 9 -1.98 10.31 -8.85
C LEU A 9 -2.08 11.81 -8.61
N GLU A 10 -3.08 12.24 -7.84
CA GLU A 10 -3.22 13.63 -7.40
C GLU A 10 -2.52 13.79 -6.05
N PHE A 11 -1.51 14.67 -6.01
CA PHE A 11 -0.81 15.03 -4.78
C PHE A 11 -1.37 16.38 -4.28
N ASP A 12 -1.96 16.40 -3.09
CA ASP A 12 -2.37 17.62 -2.41
C ASP A 12 -1.15 18.28 -1.76
N GLU A 13 -0.83 19.52 -2.14
CA GLU A 13 0.31 20.26 -1.61
C GLU A 13 0.09 20.79 -0.18
N ARG A 14 -1.16 20.82 0.32
CA ARG A 14 -1.53 21.49 1.58
C ARG A 14 -1.56 20.58 2.79
N GLU A 15 -1.56 19.27 2.56
CA GLU A 15 -1.38 18.28 3.61
C GLU A 15 -0.32 17.29 3.13
N LEU A 16 0.94 17.60 3.45
CA LEU A 16 2.03 16.75 3.03
C LEU A 16 1.90 15.42 3.75
N ILE A 17 2.26 14.33 3.07
CA ILE A 17 2.30 13.00 3.67
C ILE A 17 3.12 12.98 4.98
N VAL A 18 4.08 13.90 5.10
CA VAL A 18 4.88 14.16 6.29
C VAL A 18 4.03 14.66 7.47
N ASP A 19 3.06 15.53 7.22
CA ASP A 19 2.19 16.09 8.27
C ASP A 19 1.23 15.02 8.82
N ARG A 20 0.67 14.20 7.93
CA ARG A 20 -0.13 13.03 8.32
C ARG A 20 0.68 12.02 9.12
N LEU A 21 1.90 11.73 8.68
CA LEU A 21 2.79 10.78 9.35
C LEU A 21 3.21 11.28 10.75
N LYS A 22 3.39 12.60 10.91
CA LYS A 22 3.62 13.22 12.23
C LYS A 22 2.40 13.11 13.14
N GLN A 23 1.20 13.41 12.64
CA GLN A 23 -0.04 13.29 13.43
C GLN A 23 -0.28 11.86 13.89
N GLU A 24 -0.06 10.89 13.01
CA GLU A 24 -0.21 9.47 13.32
C GLU A 24 0.83 9.00 14.34
N ALA A 25 2.08 9.46 14.20
CA ALA A 25 3.13 9.19 15.17
C ALA A 25 2.80 9.78 16.56
N GLU A 26 2.34 11.03 16.62
CA GLU A 26 1.90 11.70 17.85
C GLU A 26 0.76 10.95 18.53
N SER A 27 -0.22 10.48 17.75
CA SER A 27 -1.35 9.69 18.28
C SER A 27 -0.92 8.39 18.97
N LEU A 28 0.25 7.87 18.60
CA LEU A 28 0.84 6.65 19.13
C LEU A 28 1.94 6.91 20.17
N GLY A 29 2.22 8.17 20.51
CA GLY A 29 3.32 8.55 21.41
C GLY A 29 4.72 8.25 20.83
N LEU A 30 4.85 8.25 19.51
CA LEU A 30 6.07 7.96 18.76
C LEU A 30 6.59 9.21 18.03
N THR A 31 7.86 9.20 17.65
CA THR A 31 8.34 10.11 16.59
C THR A 31 8.03 9.54 15.21
N ALA A 32 8.01 10.41 14.20
CA ALA A 32 7.84 10.00 12.80
C ALA A 32 8.85 8.93 12.37
N GLU A 33 10.11 9.06 12.78
CA GLU A 33 11.18 8.09 12.50
C GLU A 33 10.94 6.74 13.18
N GLN A 34 10.40 6.74 14.40
CA GLN A 34 10.04 5.51 15.11
C GLN A 34 8.85 4.81 14.43
N LEU A 35 7.86 5.58 13.98
CA LEU A 35 6.73 5.05 13.22
C LEU A 35 7.19 4.45 11.88
N ILE A 36 8.08 5.12 11.15
CA ILE A 36 8.67 4.60 9.90
C ILE A 36 9.44 3.30 10.17
N LYS A 37 10.27 3.26 11.22
CA LYS A 37 11.01 2.04 11.59
C LYS A 37 10.05 0.90 11.91
N ARG A 38 8.98 1.17 12.65
CA ARG A 38 7.96 0.18 12.97
C ARG A 38 7.29 -0.35 11.69
N PHE A 39 6.90 0.53 10.78
CA PHE A 39 6.35 0.14 9.48
C PHE A 39 7.29 -0.75 8.68
N VAL A 40 8.58 -0.40 8.61
CA VAL A 40 9.59 -1.20 7.90
C VAL A 40 9.80 -2.55 8.59
N VAL A 41 9.88 -2.58 9.91
CA VAL A 41 10.03 -3.83 10.67
C VAL A 41 8.80 -4.71 10.51
N ASP A 42 7.59 -4.16 10.61
CA ASP A 42 6.34 -4.91 10.45
C ASP A 42 6.19 -5.43 9.00
N ALA A 43 6.60 -4.63 7.99
CA ALA A 43 6.62 -5.07 6.60
C ALA A 43 7.67 -6.15 6.32
N LEU A 44 8.84 -6.08 6.97
CA LEU A 44 9.89 -7.11 6.87
C LEU A 44 9.59 -8.34 7.73
N ALA A 45 8.81 -8.17 8.79
CA ALA A 45 8.30 -9.24 9.65
C ALA A 45 6.98 -9.84 9.12
N GLY A 46 6.55 -9.41 7.93
CA GLY A 46 5.52 -10.09 7.17
C GLY A 46 5.98 -11.51 6.84
N ASP A 47 5.72 -12.43 7.77
CA ASP A 47 6.00 -13.86 7.77
C ASP A 47 5.23 -14.64 6.67
N ASP A 48 4.77 -13.97 5.61
CA ASP A 48 4.18 -14.69 4.49
C ASP A 48 5.28 -15.17 3.52
N ASP A 49 6.06 -16.13 4.00
CA ASP A 49 6.97 -16.95 3.20
C ASP A 49 6.20 -17.97 2.33
N SER A 50 4.85 -17.93 2.34
CA SER A 50 4.08 -18.83 1.49
C SER A 50 4.34 -18.52 0.03
N PRO A 51 4.47 -19.56 -0.81
CA PRO A 51 4.73 -19.36 -2.22
C PRO A 51 3.57 -18.58 -2.85
N SER A 52 3.91 -17.55 -3.61
CA SER A 52 2.89 -16.75 -4.30
C SER A 52 1.99 -17.64 -5.16
N ILE A 53 0.70 -17.32 -5.16
CA ILE A 53 -0.30 -18.06 -5.94
C ILE A 53 -0.14 -17.66 -7.42
N PRO A 54 0.11 -18.59 -8.36
CA PRO A 54 0.25 -18.27 -9.78
C PRO A 54 -1.07 -17.75 -10.38
N GLY A 55 -0.94 -16.72 -11.21
CA GLY A 55 -2.04 -16.16 -11.99
C GLY A 55 -1.99 -16.55 -13.47
N GLU A 56 -3.12 -16.47 -14.15
CA GLU A 56 -3.22 -16.62 -15.62
C GLU A 56 -2.65 -15.41 -16.36
N ASN A 57 -2.59 -14.26 -15.69
CA ASN A 57 -1.97 -13.02 -16.15
C ASN A 57 -1.49 -12.18 -14.93
N LEU A 58 -0.85 -11.03 -15.18
CA LEU A 58 -0.30 -10.19 -14.12
C LEU A 58 -1.37 -9.63 -13.18
N GLU A 59 -2.54 -9.25 -13.70
CA GLU A 59 -3.64 -8.70 -12.88
C GLU A 59 -4.19 -9.79 -11.95
N ASP A 60 -4.47 -10.97 -12.48
CA ASP A 60 -4.90 -12.15 -11.70
C ASP A 60 -3.86 -12.58 -10.64
N PHE A 61 -2.56 -12.52 -10.97
CA PHE A 61 -1.49 -12.77 -10.00
C PHE A 61 -1.52 -11.76 -8.84
N LEU A 62 -1.66 -10.47 -9.14
CA LEU A 62 -1.67 -9.42 -8.12
C LEU A 62 -2.93 -9.48 -7.25
N GLU A 63 -4.09 -9.81 -7.83
CA GLU A 63 -5.33 -10.01 -7.06
C GLU A 63 -5.24 -11.23 -6.13
N LYS A 64 -4.77 -12.38 -6.65
CA LYS A 64 -4.62 -13.61 -5.86
C LYS A 64 -3.66 -13.48 -4.68
N ASN A 65 -2.64 -12.64 -4.81
CA ASN A 65 -1.67 -12.37 -3.74
C ASN A 65 -2.02 -11.11 -2.93
N GLY A 66 -3.24 -10.58 -3.06
CA GLY A 66 -3.75 -9.46 -2.25
C GLY A 66 -3.06 -8.12 -2.50
N ALA A 67 -2.25 -8.01 -3.56
CA ALA A 67 -1.51 -6.79 -3.90
C ALA A 67 -2.42 -5.70 -4.50
N ILE A 68 -3.50 -6.10 -5.18
CA ILE A 68 -4.53 -5.19 -5.70
C ILE A 68 -5.93 -5.73 -5.36
N ARG A 69 -6.90 -4.84 -5.20
CA ARG A 69 -8.30 -5.22 -4.98
C ARG A 69 -8.99 -5.50 -6.32
N PRO A 70 -9.91 -6.47 -6.38
CA PRO A 70 -10.70 -6.71 -7.58
C PRO A 70 -11.46 -5.44 -7.94
N ARG A 71 -11.48 -5.14 -9.23
CA ARG A 71 -12.19 -3.98 -9.76
C ARG A 71 -13.68 -4.11 -9.44
N GLN A 72 -14.21 -3.24 -8.58
CA GLN A 72 -15.65 -3.09 -8.44
C GLN A 72 -16.14 -2.38 -9.70
N ASP A 73 -16.74 -3.14 -10.61
CA ASP A 73 -17.52 -2.56 -11.71
C ASP A 73 -18.89 -2.18 -11.13
N ASP A 74 -19.14 -0.86 -11.02
CA ASP A 74 -20.48 -0.28 -10.82
C ASP A 74 -21.33 -0.35 -12.11
#